data_AF-A0A1A8L457-F1
#
_entry.id   AF-A0A1A8L457-F1
#
_cell.length_a   1.000
_cell.length_b   1.000
_cell.length_c   1.000
_cell.angle_alpha   90.00
_cell.angle_beta   90.00
_cell.angle_gamma   90.00
#
_symmetry.space_group_name_H-M   'P 1'
#
loop_
_entity.id
_entity.type
_entity.pdbx_description
1 polymer ?
#
loop_
_entity_poly.entity_id
_entity_poly.type
_entity_poly.pdbx_seq_one_letter_code
_entity_poly.pdbx_strand_id
1 'polypeptide(L)' 'VVKHDLLSGFVTETAMFPMESHSSVYKLNPETVADLAADDEGLWLLYSPSDSEPNINLAKMDAITLDIEQIW' A
#
# COMPACT_ATOMS: atom_id res chain seq x y z
N VAL A 1 -3.40 -3.40 4.15
CA VAL A 1 -3.78 -4.03 2.86
C VAL A 1 -4.36 -5.40 3.14
N VAL A 2 -5.42 -5.81 2.44
CA VAL A 2 -6.06 -7.12 2.60
C VAL A 2 -6.02 -7.86 1.27
N LYS A 3 -5.49 -9.09 1.27
CA LYS A 3 -5.51 -9.98 0.10
C LYS A 3 -6.68 -10.93 0.19
N HIS A 4 -7.49 -10.93 -0.85
CA HIS A 4 -8.69 -11.76 -0.94
C HIS A 4 -8.53 -12.74 -2.12
N ASP A 5 -8.65 -14.03 -1.83
CA ASP A 5 -8.67 -15.03 -2.89
C ASP A 5 -10.06 -15.10 -3.52
N LEU A 6 -10.13 -14.87 -4.83
CA LEU A 6 -11.40 -14.74 -5.55
C LEU A 6 -12.09 -16.10 -5.78
N LEU A 7 -11.33 -17.20 -5.77
CA LEU A 7 -11.88 -18.54 -6.00
C LEU A 7 -12.54 -19.11 -4.75
N SER A 8 -11.86 -18.99 -3.60
CA SER A 8 -12.34 -19.48 -2.32
C SER A 8 -13.24 -18.47 -1.59
N GLY A 9 -13.13 -17.18 -1.92
CA GLY A 9 -13.91 -16.13 -1.29
C GLY A 9 -13.44 -15.75 0.11
N PHE A 10 -12.20 -16.10 0.47
CA PHE A 10 -11.62 -15.82 1.78
C PHE A 10 -10.48 -14.81 1.71
N VAL A 11 -10.31 -14.08 2.81
CA VAL A 11 -9.08 -13.32 3.07
C VAL A 11 -7.96 -14.31 3.34
N THR A 12 -6.86 -14.19 2.60
CA THR A 12 -5.70 -15.08 2.75
C THR A 12 -4.53 -14.40 3.44
N GLU A 13 -4.45 -13.07 3.39
CA GLU A 13 -3.36 -12.32 4.00
C GLU A 13 -3.78 -10.89 4.37
N THR A 14 -3.16 -10.31 5.40
CA THR A 14 -3.35 -8.91 5.81
C THR A 14 -2.05 -8.30 6.26
N ALA A 15 -1.66 -7.19 5.63
CA ALA A 15 -0.49 -6.41 6.03
C ALA A 15 -0.91 -5.07 6.66
N MET A 16 -0.23 -4.72 7.75
CA MET A 16 -0.25 -3.39 8.36
C MET A 16 1.09 -2.72 8.07
N PHE A 17 1.07 -1.41 7.85
CA PHE A 17 2.26 -0.62 7.55
C PHE A 17 2.25 0.67 8.37
N PRO A 18 3.42 1.19 8.75
CA PRO A 18 3.50 2.36 9.60
C PRO A 18 3.01 3.60 8.85
N MET A 19 1.91 4.16 9.34
CA MET A 19 1.36 5.45 8.91
C MET A 19 1.13 6.32 10.16
N GLU A 20 1.59 7.57 10.12
CA GLU A 20 1.44 8.49 11.25
C GLU A 20 0.09 9.22 11.18
N SER A 21 -0.44 9.41 9.97
CA SER A 21 -1.75 10.02 9.72
C SER A 21 -2.37 9.51 8.42
N HIS A 22 -3.64 9.83 8.20
CA HIS A 22 -4.39 9.52 6.97
C HIS A 22 -4.11 10.56 5.87
N SER A 23 -2.84 10.86 5.61
CA SER A 23 -2.44 11.80 4.55
C SER A 23 -2.86 11.26 3.18
N SER A 24 -3.38 12.14 2.33
CA SER A 24 -3.80 11.75 0.98
C SER A 24 -2.60 11.57 0.06
N VAL A 25 -2.57 10.48 -0.71
CA VAL A 25 -1.57 10.25 -1.77
C VAL A 25 -1.77 11.23 -2.93
N TYR A 26 -3.03 11.50 -3.29
CA TYR A 26 -3.36 12.33 -4.45
C TYR A 26 -4.17 13.55 -4.06
N LYS A 27 -3.66 14.74 -4.40
CA LYS A 27 -4.36 16.01 -4.12
C LYS A 27 -5.73 16.14 -4.79
N LEU A 28 -5.91 15.52 -5.96
CA LEU A 28 -7.18 15.55 -6.69
C LEU A 28 -8.21 14.54 -6.16
N ASN A 29 -7.79 13.59 -5.32
CA ASN A 29 -8.68 12.65 -4.65
C ASN A 29 -8.22 12.43 -3.19
N PRO A 30 -8.55 13.35 -2.28
CA PRO A 30 -8.07 13.31 -0.89
C PRO A 30 -8.46 12.06 -0.11
N GLU A 31 -9.49 11.33 -0.55
CA GLU A 31 -9.93 10.07 0.07
C GLU A 31 -8.96 8.90 -0.19
N THR A 32 -8.05 9.03 -1.17
CA THR A 32 -7.04 8.00 -1.46
C THR A 32 -5.84 8.17 -0.52
N VAL A 33 -5.88 7.49 0.61
CA VAL A 33 -4.81 7.49 1.64
C VAL A 33 -3.68 6.49 1.35
N ALA A 34 -3.96 5.51 0.47
CA ALA A 34 -2.99 4.55 -0.03
C ALA A 34 -3.46 4.02 -1.39
N ASP A 35 -2.52 3.60 -2.22
CA ASP A 35 -2.80 3.02 -3.55
C ASP A 35 -1.93 1.78 -3.80
N LEU A 36 -2.43 0.84 -4.61
CA LEU A 36 -1.71 -0.38 -4.99
C LEU A 36 -1.43 -0.36 -6.48
N ALA A 37 -0.18 -0.65 -6.85
CA ALA A 37 0.26 -0.76 -8.24
C ALA A 37 0.95 -2.11 -8.46
N ALA A 38 0.90 -2.59 -9.69
CA ALA A 38 1.61 -3.79 -10.12
C ALA A 38 2.31 -3.53 -11.46
N ASP A 39 3.56 -3.98 -11.57
CA ASP A 39 4.39 -3.89 -12.76
C ASP A 39 5.18 -5.19 -12.99
N ASP A 40 6.23 -5.13 -13.82
CA ASP A 40 7.13 -6.26 -14.10
C ASP A 40 8.03 -6.65 -12.90
N GLU A 41 8.16 -5.76 -11.92
CA GLU A 41 9.00 -5.95 -10.73
C GLU A 41 8.21 -6.41 -9.50
N GLY A 42 6.88 -6.32 -9.49
CA GLY A 42 6.01 -6.94 -8.49
C GLY A 42 4.84 -6.08 -8.03
N LEU A 43 4.53 -6.16 -6.73
CA LEU A 43 3.45 -5.42 -6.08
C LEU A 43 4.03 -4.24 -5.31
N TRP A 44 3.38 -3.09 -5.42
CA TRP A 44 3.81 -1.84 -4.80
C TRP A 44 2.67 -1.19 -4.03
N LEU A 45 3.00 -0.62 -2.88
CA LEU A 45 2.13 0.25 -2.10
C LEU A 45 2.65 1.67 -2.17
N LEU A 46 1.79 2.60 -2.58
CA LEU A 46 2.04 4.04 -2.55
C LEU A 46 1.28 4.62 -1.36
N TYR A 47 1.97 5.38 -0.51
CA TYR A 47 1.35 6.03 0.65
C TYR A 47 2.10 7.31 1.02
N SER A 48 1.44 8.23 1.71
CA SER A 48 2.10 9.36 2.36
C SER A 48 2.08 9.15 3.87
N PRO A 49 3.23 9.19 4.57
CA PRO A 49 3.29 8.86 6.00
C PRO A 49 2.61 9.91 6.87
N SER A 50 2.74 11.19 6.50
CA SER A 50 2.14 12.31 7.24
C SER A 50 1.86 13.54 6.35
N ASP A 51 0.93 14.40 6.78
CA ASP A 51 0.70 15.70 6.11
C ASP A 51 1.94 16.62 6.16
N SER A 52 2.81 16.44 7.16
CA SER A 52 4.08 17.17 7.29
C SER A 52 5.19 16.67 6.36
N GLU A 53 5.07 15.43 5.88
CA GLU A 53 5.99 14.82 4.93
C GLU A 53 5.22 14.39 3.67
N PRO A 54 4.90 15.35 2.77
CA PRO A 54 3.96 15.14 1.67
C PRO A 54 4.55 14.32 0.50
N ASN A 55 5.72 13.71 0.69
CA ASN A 55 6.30 12.84 -0.31
C ASN A 55 5.50 11.53 -0.36
N ILE A 56 5.37 10.99 -1.55
CA ILE A 56 4.80 9.66 -1.75
C ILE A 56 5.94 8.66 -1.53
N ASN A 57 5.77 7.80 -0.53
CA ASN A 57 6.65 6.67 -0.28
C ASN A 57 6.19 5.49 -1.13
N LEU A 58 7.17 4.74 -1.63
CA LEU A 58 6.93 3.48 -2.33
C LEU A 58 7.40 2.33 -1.43
N ALA A 59 6.54 1.35 -1.19
CA ALA A 59 6.92 0.11 -0.54
C ALA A 59 6.75 -1.05 -1.52
N LYS A 60 7.84 -1.77 -1.81
CA LYS A 60 7.78 -3.04 -2.55
C LYS A 60 7.27 -4.14 -1.62
N MET A 61 6.29 -4.91 -2.08
CA MET A 61 5.63 -5.94 -1.30
C MET A 61 5.80 -7.31 -1.95
N ASP A 62 6.03 -8.34 -1.14
CA ASP A 62 5.88 -9.72 -1.58
C ASP A 62 4.39 -9.99 -1.89
N ALA A 63 4.07 -10.43 -3.11
CA ALA A 63 2.67 -10.61 -3.53
C ALA A 63 1.99 -11.84 -2.87
N ILE A 64 2.76 -12.74 -2.27
CA ILE A 64 2.28 -13.93 -1.57
C ILE A 64 1.94 -13.56 -0.12
N THR A 65 2.91 -13.01 0.63
CA THR A 65 2.83 -12.75 2.08
C THR A 65 2.46 -11.32 2.43
N LEU A 66 2.43 -10.40 1.46
CA LEU A 66 2.25 -8.97 1.67
C LEU A 66 3.31 -8.31 2.57
N ASP A 67 4.42 -8.98 2.86
CA ASP A 67 5.51 -8.39 3.62
C ASP A 67 6.17 -7.28 2.81
N ILE A 68 6.59 -6.22 3.50
CA ILE A 68 7.36 -5.14 2.89
C ILE A 68 8.81 -5.60 2.73
N GLU A 69 9.28 -5.63 1.50
CA GLU A 69 10.66 -6.00 1.16
C GLU A 69 11.61 -4.79 1.24
N GLN A 70 11.14 -3.64 0.75
CA GLN A 70 11.92 -2.41 0.68
C GLN A 70 11.02 -1.17 0.61
N ILE A 71 11.50 -0.03 1.13
CA ILE A 71 10.81 1.27 1.12
C ILE A 71 11.74 2.33 0.52
N TRP A 72 11.16 3.28 -0.21
CA TRP A 72 11.80 4.48 -0.75
C TRP A 72 11.00 5.73 -0.41
#